data_AF-A0AAW5RVF5-F1
#
_entry.id   AF-A0AAW5RVF5-F1
#
_cell.length_a   1.000
_cell.length_b   1.000
_cell.length_c   1.000
_cell.angle_alpha   90.00
_cell.angle_beta   90.00
_cell.angle_gamma   90.00
#
_symmetry.space_group_name_H-M   'P 1'
#
loop_
_entity.id
_entity.type
_entity.pdbx_description
1 polymer ?
#
loop_
_entity_poly.entity_id
_entity_poly.type
_entity_poly.pdbx_seq_one_letter_code
_entity_poly.pdbx_strand_id
1 'polypeptide(L)' 'PEQEVLVHSDQGSQFSSYDWQDFLRDHRLKASMSRRGNCHDNAVAESFFQLLKRERIRRKTYADREEARQDVFDYI' A
#
# COMPACT_ATOMS: atom_id res chain seq x y z
N PRO A 1 -4.93 17.12 -8.38
CA PRO A 1 -4.53 17.81 -7.13
C PRO A 1 -3.92 19.18 -7.49
N GLU A 2 -4.07 20.19 -6.62
CA GLU A 2 -3.49 21.53 -6.86
C GLU A 2 -1.98 21.57 -6.56
N GLN A 3 -1.50 20.64 -5.71
CA GLN A 3 -0.08 20.45 -5.36
C GLN A 3 0.39 19.07 -5.84
N GLU A 4 1.71 18.92 -6.04
CA GLU A 4 2.32 17.63 -6.39
C GLU A 4 2.06 16.61 -5.27
N VAL A 5 1.48 15.46 -5.62
CA VAL A 5 1.21 14.37 -4.67
C VAL A 5 2.25 13.28 -4.88
N LEU A 6 3.00 12.97 -3.83
CA LEU A 6 3.93 11.85 -3.82
C LEU A 6 3.19 10.55 -3.52
N VAL A 7 3.46 9.54 -4.33
CA VAL A 7 2.96 8.17 -4.15
C VAL A 7 4.14 7.32 -3.72
N HIS A 8 4.11 6.87 -2.48
CA HIS A 8 5.09 5.92 -1.98
C HIS A 8 4.56 4.49 -2.18
N SER A 9 5.41 3.64 -2.75
CA SER A 9 5.13 2.22 -2.95
C SER A 9 6.40 1.41 -2.77
N ASP A 10 6.27 0.09 -2.64
CA ASP A 10 7.40 -0.79 -2.84
C ASP A 10 7.90 -0.76 -4.31
N GLN A 11 9.03 -1.41 -4.56
CA GLN A 11 9.64 -1.55 -5.88
C GLN A 11 9.25 -2.84 -6.60
N GLY A 12 8.08 -3.38 -6.27
CA GLY A 12 7.49 -4.52 -6.95
C GLY A 12 7.29 -4.21 -8.43
N SER A 13 7.30 -5.27 -9.25
CA SER A 13 7.21 -5.16 -10.71
C SER A 13 5.97 -4.40 -11.19
N GLN A 14 4.87 -4.47 -10.44
CA GLN A 14 3.64 -3.73 -10.71
C GLN A 14 3.87 -2.21 -10.65
N PHE A 15 4.53 -1.72 -9.60
CA PHE A 15 4.77 -0.29 -9.41
C PHE A 15 5.96 0.23 -10.22
N SER A 16 6.86 -0.64 -10.65
CA SER A 16 7.92 -0.28 -11.60
C SER A 16 7.52 -0.43 -13.08
N SER A 17 6.27 -0.79 -13.37
CA SER A 17 5.79 -1.02 -14.74
C SER A 17 5.54 0.29 -15.49
N TYR A 18 5.62 0.25 -16.83
CA TYR A 18 5.30 1.41 -17.67
C TYR A 18 3.85 1.87 -17.49
N ASP A 19 2.89 0.93 -17.47
CA ASP A 19 1.47 1.23 -17.28
C ASP A 19 1.21 2.02 -15.99
N TRP A 20 1.92 1.67 -14.90
CA TRP A 20 1.82 2.40 -13.64
C TRP A 20 2.41 3.81 -13.72
N GLN A 21 3.59 3.96 -14.34
CA GLN A 21 4.22 5.28 -14.51
C GLN A 21 3.38 6.21 -15.39
N ASP A 22 2.77 5.67 -16.43
CA ASP A 22 1.84 6.40 -17.31
C ASP A 22 0.59 6.83 -16.53
N PHE A 23 -0.01 5.91 -15.76
CA PHE A 23 -1.14 6.22 -14.88
C PHE A 23 -0.82 7.37 -13.92
N LEU A 24 0.34 7.33 -13.24
CA LEU A 24 0.74 8.39 -12.31
C LEU A 24 0.89 9.74 -13.01
N ARG A 25 1.53 9.77 -14.18
CA ARG A 25 1.72 11.00 -14.96
C ARG A 25 0.38 11.61 -15.38
N ASP A 26 -0.55 10.79 -15.88
CA ASP A 26 -1.86 11.24 -16.34
C ASP A 26 -2.71 11.85 -15.21
N HIS A 27 -2.45 11.42 -13.96
CA HIS A 27 -3.15 11.90 -12.76
C HIS A 27 -2.38 12.97 -11.98
N ARG A 28 -1.24 13.45 -12.50
CA ARG A 28 -0.34 14.42 -11.83
C ARG A 28 0.15 13.93 -10.46
N LEU A 29 0.46 12.63 -10.38
CA LEU A 29 1.04 11.96 -9.24
C LEU A 29 2.52 11.68 -9.53
N LYS A 30 3.35 11.69 -8.50
CA LYS A 30 4.79 11.42 -8.62
C LYS A 30 5.20 10.25 -7.75
N ALA A 31 5.79 9.23 -8.36
CA ALA A 31 6.32 8.11 -7.62
C ALA A 31 7.50 8.56 -6.74
N SER A 32 7.43 8.29 -5.45
CA SER A 32 8.59 8.32 -4.55
C SER A 32 9.23 6.95 -4.56
N MET A 33 10.07 6.70 -5.57
CA MET A 33 10.90 5.50 -5.65
C MET A 33 12.36 5.91 -5.47
N SER A 34 12.79 5.99 -4.22
CA SER A 34 14.20 6.22 -3.91
C SER A 34 15.02 4.94 -4.11
N ARG A 35 16.35 5.01 -3.91
CA ARG A 35 17.27 3.90 -4.17
C ARG A 35 16.84 2.63 -3.40
N ARG A 36 17.02 1.46 -4.03
CA ARG A 36 16.86 0.15 -3.36
C ARG A 36 17.55 0.15 -2.00
N GLY A 37 16.82 -0.28 -0.98
CA GLY A 37 17.29 -0.31 0.41
C GLY A 37 16.88 0.92 1.24
N ASN A 38 16.20 1.91 0.65
CA ASN A 38 15.54 2.94 1.43
C ASN A 38 14.18 2.45 1.93
N CYS A 39 14.11 2.11 3.22
CA CYS A 39 12.88 1.61 3.83
C CYS A 39 11.80 2.69 3.97
N HIS A 40 12.15 3.98 3.94
CA HIS A 40 11.21 5.05 4.25
C HIS A 40 10.06 5.17 3.25
N ASP A 41 10.24 4.74 2.00
CA ASP A 41 9.17 4.78 1.01
C ASP A 41 8.01 3.83 1.41
N ASN A 42 8.29 2.61 1.86
CA ASN A 42 7.22 1.65 2.17
C ASN A 42 6.99 1.38 3.67
N ALA A 43 7.85 1.91 4.55
CA ALA A 43 7.84 1.57 5.98
C ALA A 43 6.51 1.85 6.68
N VAL A 44 5.80 2.93 6.31
CA VAL A 44 4.51 3.26 6.93
C VAL A 44 3.45 2.20 6.59
N ALA A 45 3.36 1.82 5.31
CA ALA A 45 2.44 0.78 4.87
C ALA A 45 2.81 -0.58 5.49
N GLU A 46 4.10 -0.93 5.52
CA GLU A 46 4.57 -2.17 6.15
C GLU A 46 4.24 -2.23 7.64
N SER A 47 4.44 -1.11 8.36
CA SER A 47 4.10 -1.01 9.78
C SER A 47 2.60 -1.18 10.00
N PHE A 48 1.76 -0.50 9.21
CA PHE A 48 0.30 -0.66 9.28
C PHE A 48 -0.12 -2.12 9.06
N PHE A 49 0.37 -2.76 7.98
CA PHE A 49 0.00 -4.15 7.70
C PHE A 49 0.54 -5.13 8.74
N GLN A 50 1.69 -4.84 9.35
CA GLN A 50 2.23 -5.64 10.45
C GLN A 50 1.33 -5.57 11.68
N LEU A 51 0.83 -4.38 12.04
CA LEU A 51 -0.11 -4.18 13.14
C LEU A 51 -1.46 -4.87 12.87
N LEU A 52 -2.08 -4.60 11.71
CA LEU A 52 -3.34 -5.23 11.30
C LEU A 52 -3.25 -6.76 11.37
N LYS A 53 -2.18 -7.34 10.82
CA LYS A 53 -1.98 -8.79 10.87
C LYS A 53 -1.83 -9.31 12.29
N ARG A 54 -1.05 -8.62 13.13
CA ARG A 54 -0.76 -9.04 14.51
C ARG A 54 -2.00 -8.96 15.40
N GLU A 55 -2.73 -7.87 15.31
CA GLU A 55 -3.80 -7.52 16.25
C GLU A 55 -5.14 -8.09 15.84
N ARG A 56 -5.43 -8.15 14.55
CA ARG A 56 -6.75 -8.55 14.05
C ARG A 56 -6.77 -9.92 13.38
N ILE A 57 -5.78 -10.24 12.53
CA ILE A 57 -5.88 -11.39 11.61
C ILE A 57 -5.24 -12.69 12.16
N ARG A 58 -4.08 -12.63 12.82
CA ARG A 58 -3.21 -13.81 13.08
C ARG A 58 -3.86 -14.99 13.80
N ARG A 59 -4.92 -14.77 14.58
CA ARG A 59 -5.62 -15.81 15.36
C ARG A 59 -7.10 -15.96 14.99
N LYS A 60 -7.49 -15.41 13.84
CA LYS A 60 -8.87 -15.45 13.35
C LYS A 60 -8.91 -16.22 12.04
N THR A 61 -9.84 -17.16 11.96
CA THR A 61 -10.20 -17.84 10.72
C THR A 61 -11.56 -17.33 10.30
N TYR A 62 -11.64 -16.72 9.13
CA TYR A 62 -12.89 -16.22 8.56
C TYR A 62 -13.59 -17.34 7.80
N ALA A 63 -14.92 -17.36 7.87
CA ALA A 63 -15.73 -18.32 7.12
C ALA A 63 -15.74 -18.00 5.62
N ASP A 64 -15.76 -16.71 5.28
CA ASP A 64 -15.75 -16.23 3.91
C ASP A 64 -15.01 -14.89 3.76
N ARG A 65 -14.93 -14.42 2.52
CA ARG A 65 -14.23 -13.18 2.17
C ARG A 65 -14.98 -11.92 2.64
N GLU A 66 -16.31 -11.95 2.74
CA GLU A 66 -17.09 -10.79 3.17
C GLU A 66 -16.94 -10.55 4.67
N GLU A 67 -16.88 -11.61 5.48
CA GLU A 67 -16.56 -11.50 6.90
C GLU A 67 -15.18 -10.87 7.10
N ALA A 68 -14.16 -11.34 6.37
CA ALA A 68 -12.82 -10.77 6.42
C ALA A 68 -12.81 -9.30 5.98
N ARG A 69 -13.59 -8.94 4.95
CA ARG A 69 -13.68 -7.56 4.45
C ARG A 69 -14.30 -6.62 5.47
N GLN A 70 -15.40 -7.02 6.10
CA GLN A 70 -16.06 -6.25 7.16
C GLN A 70 -15.11 -6.08 8.36
N ASP A 71 -14.43 -7.15 8.77
CA ASP A 71 -13.53 -7.12 9.90
C ASP A 71 -12.31 -6.21 9.71
N VAL A 72 -11.76 -6.17 8.49
CA VAL A 72 -10.69 -5.24 8.13
C VAL A 72 -11.22 -3.81 8.04
N PHE A 73 -12.44 -3.60 7.53
CA PHE A 73 -13.05 -2.29 7.46
C PHE A 73 -13.29 -1.70 8.86
N ASP A 74 -13.76 -2.49 9.81
CA ASP A 74 -13.96 -2.07 11.21
C ASP A 74 -12.65 -1.74 11.94
N TYR A 75 -11.49 -2.18 11.43
CA TYR A 75 -10.17 -1.88 12.01
C TYR A 75 -9.60 -0.54 11.53
N ILE A 76 -10.05 -0.02 10.38
CA ILE A 76 -9.57 1.22 9.74
C ILE A 76 -10.37 2.41 10.24
#